data_AF-A0A851D2W9-F1
#
_entry.id   AF-A0A851D2W9-F1
#
_cell.length_a   1.000
_cell.length_b   1.000
_cell.length_c   1.000
_cell.angle_alpha   90.00
_cell.angle_beta   90.00
_cell.angle_gamma   90.00
#
_symmetry.space_group_name_H-M   'P 1'
#
loop_
_entity.id
_entity.type
_entity.pdbx_description
1 polymer ?
#
loop_
_entity_poly.entity_id
_entity_poly.type
_entity_poly.pdbx_seq_one_letter_code
_entity_poly.pdbx_strand_id
1 'polypeptide(L)'
;SCLPDLREDDSPPCTAENKPAIESQCNVLKSDKFKACHNQVKPEDFIQSCIYDMCQYDGMKSALCDIVQVYVDTCRNHGIIIQWRNSTFCPLPCPPRSHYTDCVSNCPSTCNDIFASSLCESTEECTEGCECNDNYVLSNGNCVPLSDCGCRDDDNNYYSVSSLFVEQISGCKI
;
A
#
# COMPACT_ATOMS: atom_id res chain seq x y z
N SER A 1 -9.13 26.78 -17.32
CA SER A 1 -7.87 26.61 -18.07
C SER A 1 -6.75 26.42 -17.08
N CYS A 2 -5.96 25.35 -17.19
CA CYS A 2 -4.76 25.22 -16.37
C CYS A 2 -3.77 26.32 -16.78
N LEU A 3 -3.10 26.93 -15.81
CA LEU A 3 -2.03 27.91 -16.07
C LEU A 3 -0.80 27.18 -16.63
N PRO A 4 0.03 27.85 -17.46
CA PRO A 4 1.29 27.29 -17.91
C PRO A 4 2.22 27.06 -16.70
N ASP A 5 2.91 25.93 -16.69
CA ASP A 5 3.96 25.66 -15.70
C ASP A 5 5.16 26.57 -16.00
N LEU A 6 5.50 27.42 -15.03
CA LEU A 6 6.61 28.37 -15.09
C LEU A 6 7.76 27.96 -14.16
N ARG A 7 7.72 26.75 -13.58
CA ARG A 7 8.83 26.23 -12.78
C ARG A 7 10.07 26.11 -13.67
N GLU A 8 11.20 26.61 -13.20
CA GLU A 8 12.50 26.32 -13.81
C GLU A 8 12.67 24.79 -13.86
N ASP A 9 13.05 24.29 -15.03
CA ASP A 9 13.49 22.90 -15.21
C ASP A 9 14.86 22.78 -14.53
N ASP A 10 14.83 22.65 -13.21
CA ASP A 10 16.01 22.29 -12.42
C ASP A 10 16.47 20.94 -12.94
N SER A 11 17.51 20.99 -13.78
CA SER A 11 18.27 19.84 -14.29
C SER A 11 18.31 18.73 -13.23
N PRO A 12 18.08 17.45 -13.60
CA PRO A 12 17.98 16.39 -12.61
C PRO A 12 19.21 16.40 -11.70
N PRO A 13 19.02 16.29 -10.38
CA PRO A 13 20.04 16.58 -9.35
C PRO A 13 21.16 15.52 -9.24
N CYS A 14 21.18 14.55 -10.15
CA CYS A 14 22.16 13.47 -10.11
C CYS A 14 23.58 14.02 -10.31
N THR A 15 24.52 13.63 -9.46
CA THR A 15 25.94 13.75 -9.80
C THR A 15 26.30 12.74 -10.91
N ALA A 16 27.30 13.07 -11.72
CA ALA A 16 27.79 12.16 -12.78
C ALA A 16 28.28 10.81 -12.23
N GLU A 17 28.70 10.78 -10.97
CA GLU A 17 29.18 9.59 -10.28
C GLU A 17 28.03 8.64 -9.90
N ASN A 18 26.93 9.15 -9.33
CA ASN A 18 25.84 8.31 -8.82
C ASN A 18 24.85 7.90 -9.92
N LYS A 19 24.76 8.68 -11.00
CA LYS A 19 23.79 8.48 -12.07
C LYS A 19 23.80 7.06 -12.66
N PRO A 20 24.93 6.44 -13.04
CA PRO A 20 24.93 5.09 -13.64
C PRO A 20 24.38 4.00 -12.69
N ALA A 21 24.64 4.13 -11.40
CA ALA A 21 24.13 3.18 -10.40
C ALA A 21 22.62 3.35 -10.18
N ILE A 22 22.11 4.57 -10.20
CA ILE A 22 20.67 4.87 -10.13
C ILE A 22 19.96 4.37 -11.39
N GLU A 23 20.50 4.65 -12.58
CA GLU A 23 19.95 4.15 -13.85
C GLU A 23 19.88 2.62 -13.87
N SER A 24 20.92 1.94 -13.41
CA SER A 24 20.94 0.48 -13.30
C SER A 24 19.81 -0.04 -12.39
N GLN A 25 19.60 0.61 -11.23
CA GLN A 25 18.52 0.26 -10.30
C GLN A 25 17.13 0.50 -10.91
N CYS A 26 16.89 1.67 -11.52
CA CYS A 26 15.61 1.99 -12.14
C CYS A 26 15.26 1.09 -13.34
N ASN A 27 16.27 0.60 -14.07
CA ASN A 27 16.07 -0.34 -15.18
C ASN A 27 15.54 -1.72 -14.73
N VAL A 28 15.37 -1.98 -13.43
CA VAL A 28 14.64 -3.16 -12.92
C VAL A 28 13.25 -3.29 -13.54
N LEU A 29 12.59 -2.18 -13.88
CA LEU A 29 11.29 -2.14 -14.55
C LEU A 29 11.30 -2.78 -15.96
N LYS A 30 12.48 -2.96 -16.58
CA LYS A 30 12.63 -3.68 -17.87
C LYS A 30 12.90 -5.18 -17.69
N SER A 31 13.07 -5.66 -16.46
CA SER A 31 13.33 -7.08 -16.21
C SER A 31 12.15 -7.97 -16.60
N ASP A 32 12.39 -9.27 -16.77
CA ASP A 32 11.36 -10.25 -17.10
C ASP A 32 10.20 -10.27 -16.09
N LYS A 33 10.44 -9.82 -14.86
CA LYS A 33 9.42 -9.74 -13.80
C LYS A 33 8.24 -8.84 -14.18
N PHE A 34 8.49 -7.79 -14.94
CA PHE A 34 7.50 -6.79 -15.34
C PHE A 34 7.02 -6.97 -16.80
N LYS A 35 7.55 -7.96 -17.50
CA LYS A 35 7.36 -8.17 -18.94
C LYS A 35 5.91 -8.32 -19.37
N ALA A 36 5.09 -8.93 -18.53
CA ALA A 36 3.66 -9.09 -18.81
C ALA A 36 2.95 -7.74 -19.02
N CYS A 37 3.44 -6.67 -18.38
CA CYS A 37 2.84 -5.35 -18.42
C CYS A 37 3.40 -4.41 -19.49
N HIS A 38 4.60 -4.65 -20.02
CA HIS A 38 5.28 -3.75 -20.98
C HIS A 38 4.44 -3.41 -22.22
N ASN A 39 3.54 -4.31 -22.64
CA ASN A 39 2.65 -4.07 -23.78
C ASN A 39 1.50 -3.09 -23.47
N GLN A 40 1.10 -2.97 -22.20
CA GLN A 40 0.02 -2.07 -21.76
C GLN A 40 0.58 -0.77 -21.19
N VAL A 41 1.65 -0.86 -20.41
CA VAL A 41 2.30 0.27 -19.74
C VAL A 41 3.76 0.29 -20.13
N LYS A 42 4.21 1.40 -20.72
CA LYS A 42 5.60 1.57 -21.12
C LYS A 42 6.47 1.89 -19.89
N PRO A 43 7.55 1.14 -19.63
CA PRO A 43 8.38 1.38 -18.45
C PRO A 43 9.22 2.65 -18.54
N GLU A 44 9.44 3.22 -19.73
CA GLU A 44 10.36 4.36 -19.95
C GLU A 44 10.02 5.59 -19.11
N ASP A 45 8.74 5.98 -19.05
CA ASP A 45 8.30 7.18 -18.31
C ASP A 45 8.49 7.01 -16.79
N PHE A 46 8.26 5.79 -16.29
CA PHE A 46 8.48 5.42 -14.90
C PHE A 46 9.96 5.34 -14.57
N ILE A 47 10.79 4.85 -15.49
CA ILE A 47 12.25 4.84 -15.31
C ILE A 47 12.78 6.27 -15.21
N GLN A 48 12.29 7.19 -16.04
CA GLN A 48 12.69 8.60 -15.97
C GLN A 48 12.29 9.22 -14.63
N SER A 49 11.07 8.94 -14.16
CA SER A 49 10.58 9.41 -12.84
C SER A 49 11.41 8.80 -11.71
N CYS A 50 11.72 7.50 -11.77
CA CYS A 50 12.61 6.83 -10.83
C CYS A 50 13.98 7.46 -10.76
N ILE A 51 14.61 7.74 -11.91
CA ILE A 51 15.94 8.37 -11.93
C ILE A 51 15.85 9.76 -11.30
N TYR A 52 14.84 10.54 -11.66
CA TYR A 52 14.64 11.88 -11.10
C TYR A 52 14.50 11.83 -9.57
N ASP A 53 13.55 11.05 -9.05
CA ASP A 53 13.27 10.97 -7.61
C ASP A 53 14.44 10.38 -6.84
N MET A 54 15.04 9.28 -7.32
CA MET A 54 16.23 8.72 -6.70
C MET A 54 17.37 9.74 -6.66
N CYS A 55 17.54 10.57 -7.67
CA CYS A 55 18.56 11.60 -7.63
C CYS A 55 18.22 12.75 -6.67
N GLN A 56 16.95 13.15 -6.54
CA GLN A 56 16.51 14.13 -5.53
C GLN A 56 16.79 13.65 -4.11
N TYR A 57 16.80 12.33 -3.94
CA TYR A 57 16.91 11.65 -2.66
C TYR A 57 18.21 10.85 -2.51
N ASP A 58 19.31 11.28 -3.13
CA ASP A 58 20.65 10.70 -2.98
C ASP A 58 20.73 9.16 -3.13
N GLY A 59 19.93 8.61 -4.05
CA GLY A 59 19.86 7.18 -4.34
C GLY A 59 19.04 6.36 -3.33
N MET A 60 18.19 6.99 -2.51
CA MET A 60 17.33 6.28 -1.56
C MET A 60 16.48 5.21 -2.25
N LYS A 61 16.60 3.97 -1.77
CA LYS A 61 15.82 2.83 -2.29
C LYS A 61 14.32 2.98 -2.08
N SER A 62 13.86 3.76 -1.09
CA SER A 62 12.43 4.02 -0.91
C SER A 62 11.83 4.69 -2.15
N ALA A 63 12.52 5.68 -2.73
CA ALA A 63 12.08 6.36 -3.95
C ALA A 63 11.95 5.40 -5.14
N LEU A 64 12.89 4.45 -5.28
CA LEU A 64 12.77 3.35 -6.25
C LEU A 64 11.51 2.52 -5.98
N CYS A 65 11.31 2.09 -4.73
CA CYS A 65 10.17 1.25 -4.36
C CYS A 65 8.83 1.95 -4.60
N ASP A 66 8.76 3.26 -4.35
CA ASP A 66 7.55 4.05 -4.58
C ASP A 66 7.21 4.09 -6.07
N ILE A 67 8.19 4.33 -6.95
CA ILE A 67 7.95 4.31 -8.40
C ILE A 67 7.62 2.91 -8.92
N VAL A 68 8.26 1.86 -8.40
CA VAL A 68 7.91 0.48 -8.76
C VAL A 68 6.49 0.14 -8.32
N GLN A 69 6.04 0.59 -7.13
CA GLN A 69 4.66 0.43 -6.68
C GLN A 69 3.69 1.10 -7.66
N VAL A 70 3.93 2.36 -8.04
CA VAL A 70 3.06 3.09 -9.00
C VAL A 70 3.00 2.35 -10.35
N TYR A 71 4.12 1.83 -10.84
CA TYR A 71 4.15 1.04 -12.07
C TYR A 71 3.30 -0.23 -11.94
N VAL A 72 3.45 -0.98 -10.85
CA VAL A 72 2.67 -2.21 -10.59
C VAL A 72 1.19 -1.92 -10.41
N ASP A 73 0.82 -0.84 -9.72
CA ASP A 73 -0.58 -0.43 -9.56
C ASP A 73 -1.19 -0.03 -10.91
N THR A 74 -0.41 0.64 -11.78
CA THR A 74 -0.83 0.95 -13.15
C THR A 74 -1.05 -0.34 -13.95
N CYS A 75 -0.16 -1.32 -13.83
CA CYS A 75 -0.35 -2.65 -14.43
C CYS A 75 -1.60 -3.35 -13.90
N ARG A 76 -1.88 -3.26 -12.60
CA ARG A 76 -3.06 -3.83 -11.97
C ARG A 76 -4.35 -3.24 -12.55
N ASN A 77 -4.38 -1.94 -12.85
CA ASN A 77 -5.53 -1.30 -13.52
C ASN A 77 -5.80 -1.85 -14.94
N HIS A 78 -4.82 -2.53 -15.54
CA HIS A 78 -4.98 -3.29 -16.79
C HIS A 78 -5.23 -4.79 -16.57
N GLY A 79 -5.55 -5.20 -15.34
CA GLY A 79 -5.79 -6.59 -14.95
C GLY A 79 -4.52 -7.44 -14.82
N ILE A 80 -3.34 -6.82 -14.75
CA ILE A 80 -2.05 -7.54 -14.70
C ILE A 80 -1.47 -7.46 -13.28
N ILE A 81 -1.52 -8.58 -12.56
CA ILE A 81 -1.00 -8.69 -11.19
C ILE A 81 0.46 -9.12 -11.22
N ILE A 82 1.34 -8.37 -10.55
CA ILE A 82 2.79 -8.62 -10.52
C ILE A 82 3.27 -8.68 -9.07
N GLN A 83 3.70 -9.86 -8.61
CA GLN A 83 4.27 -10.04 -7.27
C GLN A 83 5.73 -9.59 -7.21
N TRP A 84 6.01 -8.30 -7.02
CA TRP A 84 7.33 -7.74 -7.27
C TRP A 84 8.24 -7.64 -6.03
N ARG A 85 7.66 -7.57 -4.82
CA ARG A 85 8.40 -7.45 -3.57
C ARG A 85 9.00 -8.78 -3.13
N ASN A 86 10.12 -8.72 -2.42
CA ASN A 86 10.68 -9.87 -1.70
C ASN A 86 11.55 -9.40 -0.52
N SER A 87 12.14 -10.34 0.22
CA SER A 87 12.97 -10.04 1.40
C SER A 87 14.20 -9.16 1.12
N THR A 88 14.64 -9.08 -0.14
CA THR A 88 15.82 -8.30 -0.57
C THR A 88 15.49 -7.08 -1.43
N PHE A 89 14.29 -7.05 -2.03
CA PHE A 89 13.84 -5.99 -2.92
C PHE A 89 12.51 -5.42 -2.43
N CYS A 90 12.58 -4.20 -1.90
CA CYS A 90 11.43 -3.45 -1.41
C CYS A 90 10.52 -4.26 -0.46
N PRO A 91 11.05 -4.85 0.62
CA PRO A 91 10.24 -5.62 1.56
C PRO A 91 9.15 -4.74 2.19
N LEU A 92 7.95 -5.29 2.33
CA LEU A 92 6.82 -4.65 3.01
C LEU A 92 6.52 -5.45 4.29
N PRO A 93 7.07 -5.06 5.44
CA PRO A 93 6.82 -5.76 6.70
C PRO A 93 5.40 -5.46 7.19
N CYS A 94 4.66 -6.50 7.54
CA CYS A 94 3.32 -6.36 8.09
C CYS A 94 3.33 -6.34 9.63
N PRO A 95 2.41 -5.58 10.27
CA PRO A 95 2.22 -5.59 11.70
C PRO A 95 1.99 -7.01 12.27
N PRO A 96 2.19 -7.22 13.59
CA PRO A 96 1.85 -8.50 14.22
C PRO A 96 0.42 -8.94 13.90
N ARG A 97 0.22 -10.24 13.66
CA ARG A 97 -1.08 -10.87 13.35
C ARG A 97 -1.70 -10.40 12.02
N SER A 98 -0.86 -9.90 11.12
CA SER A 98 -1.20 -9.65 9.72
C SER A 98 -0.16 -10.28 8.80
N HIS A 99 -0.53 -10.43 7.54
CA HIS A 99 0.33 -10.96 6.49
C HIS A 99 0.22 -10.08 5.25
N TYR A 100 1.27 -10.16 4.43
CA TYR A 100 1.29 -9.46 3.15
C TYR A 100 0.35 -10.15 2.15
N THR A 101 -0.38 -9.36 1.38
CA THR A 101 -1.16 -9.81 0.22
C THR A 101 -1.03 -8.81 -0.92
N ASP A 102 -1.03 -9.31 -2.17
CA ASP A 102 -1.03 -8.49 -3.38
C ASP A 102 -2.38 -7.79 -3.62
N CYS A 103 -3.40 -8.14 -2.83
CA CYS A 103 -4.78 -7.71 -2.96
C CYS A 103 -5.45 -7.66 -1.58
N VAL A 104 -5.33 -6.54 -0.87
CA VAL A 104 -6.04 -6.27 0.38
C VAL A 104 -7.46 -5.84 0.03
N SER A 105 -8.45 -6.47 0.67
CA SER A 105 -9.84 -6.07 0.53
C SER A 105 -10.04 -4.61 0.95
N ASN A 106 -10.79 -3.84 0.14
CA ASN A 106 -11.24 -2.50 0.51
C ASN A 106 -12.24 -2.50 1.68
N CYS A 107 -12.84 -3.66 1.98
CA CYS A 107 -13.75 -3.86 3.10
C CYS A 107 -13.15 -4.86 4.10
N PRO A 108 -12.08 -4.54 4.84
CA PRO A 108 -11.53 -5.46 5.81
C PRO A 108 -12.55 -5.71 6.93
N SER A 109 -12.61 -6.94 7.46
CA SER A 109 -13.37 -7.21 8.68
C SER A 109 -12.79 -6.38 9.82
N THR A 110 -13.64 -5.59 10.47
CA THR A 110 -13.27 -4.75 11.62
C THR A 110 -14.00 -5.20 12.86
N CYS A 111 -13.56 -4.74 14.04
CA CYS A 111 -14.36 -4.97 15.25
C CYS A 111 -15.76 -4.33 15.19
N ASN A 112 -15.94 -3.28 14.38
CA ASN A 112 -17.24 -2.67 14.16
C ASN A 112 -18.09 -3.55 13.22
N ASP A 113 -17.52 -4.05 12.12
CA ASP A 113 -18.23 -4.90 11.18
C ASP A 113 -17.38 -6.12 10.80
N ILE A 114 -17.70 -7.25 11.42
CA ILE A 114 -16.99 -8.52 11.22
C ILE A 114 -17.32 -9.16 9.86
N PHE A 115 -18.45 -8.80 9.25
CA PHE A 115 -18.93 -9.37 7.99
C PHE A 115 -18.59 -8.51 6.77
N ALA A 116 -17.98 -7.33 6.97
CA ALA A 116 -17.61 -6.38 5.92
C ALA A 116 -16.86 -7.05 4.75
N SER A 117 -15.94 -7.97 5.03
CA SER A 117 -15.18 -8.69 4.00
C SER A 117 -16.07 -9.59 3.14
N SER A 118 -17.00 -10.33 3.78
CA SER A 118 -17.90 -11.27 3.10
C SER A 118 -19.00 -10.59 2.27
N LEU A 119 -19.33 -9.35 2.58
CA LEU A 119 -20.36 -8.55 1.91
C LEU A 119 -19.76 -7.49 0.98
N CYS A 120 -18.46 -7.50 0.76
CA CYS A 120 -17.79 -6.51 -0.08
C CYS A 120 -18.16 -6.73 -1.55
N GLU A 121 -18.81 -5.75 -2.19
CA GLU A 121 -19.15 -5.81 -3.62
C GLU A 121 -17.93 -5.47 -4.51
N SER A 122 -16.91 -4.82 -3.95
CA SER A 122 -15.71 -4.34 -4.65
C SER A 122 -14.52 -5.30 -4.53
N THR A 123 -14.74 -6.61 -4.67
CA THR A 123 -13.66 -7.61 -4.53
C THR A 123 -12.60 -7.54 -5.63
N GLU A 124 -12.92 -6.94 -6.78
CA GLU A 124 -11.97 -6.76 -7.88
C GLU A 124 -11.12 -5.48 -7.75
N GLU A 125 -11.53 -4.55 -6.88
CA GLU A 125 -10.79 -3.32 -6.59
C GLU A 125 -10.00 -3.53 -5.30
N CYS A 126 -8.70 -3.80 -5.41
CA CYS A 126 -7.83 -3.99 -4.26
C CYS A 126 -6.44 -3.41 -4.50
N THR A 127 -5.76 -3.09 -3.40
CA THR A 127 -4.38 -2.63 -3.39
C THR A 127 -3.50 -3.60 -2.63
N GLU A 128 -2.24 -3.68 -3.00
CA GLU A 128 -1.23 -4.41 -2.24
C GLU A 128 -1.12 -3.86 -0.81
N GLY A 129 -0.88 -4.72 0.16
CA GLY A 129 -0.68 -4.29 1.54
C GLY A 129 -0.73 -5.43 2.54
N CYS A 130 -1.10 -5.10 3.78
CA CYS A 130 -1.19 -6.05 4.87
C CYS A 130 -2.65 -6.33 5.23
N GLU A 131 -2.99 -7.61 5.33
CA GLU A 131 -4.30 -8.09 5.72
C GLU A 131 -4.21 -8.84 7.06
N CYS A 132 -5.21 -8.66 7.92
CA CYS A 132 -5.27 -9.41 9.19
C CYS A 132 -5.36 -10.91 8.92
N ASN A 133 -4.66 -11.69 9.73
CA ASN A 133 -4.73 -13.15 9.64
C ASN A 133 -6.14 -13.66 10.01
N ASP A 134 -6.45 -14.90 9.62
CA ASP A 134 -7.69 -15.57 10.00
C ASP A 134 -7.96 -15.47 11.51
N ASN A 135 -9.22 -15.15 11.86
CA ASN A 135 -9.72 -14.90 13.22
C ASN A 135 -9.23 -13.61 13.89
N TYR A 136 -8.52 -12.74 13.17
CA TYR A 136 -8.21 -11.39 13.60
C TYR A 136 -9.02 -10.37 12.80
N VAL A 137 -9.42 -9.29 13.45
CA VAL A 137 -10.12 -8.17 12.82
C VAL A 137 -9.38 -6.87 13.05
N LEU A 138 -9.56 -5.91 12.14
CA LEU A 138 -8.92 -4.61 12.21
C LEU A 138 -9.60 -3.73 13.27
N SER A 139 -8.81 -3.18 14.18
CA SER A 139 -9.25 -2.22 15.19
C SER A 139 -8.16 -1.19 15.44
N ASN A 140 -8.46 0.10 15.19
CA ASN A 140 -7.51 1.21 15.34
C ASN A 140 -6.14 0.95 14.68
N GLY A 141 -6.14 0.41 13.45
CA GLY A 141 -4.91 0.11 12.69
C GLY A 141 -4.17 -1.16 13.12
N ASN A 142 -4.69 -1.94 14.07
CA ASN A 142 -4.07 -3.18 14.57
C ASN A 142 -4.98 -4.38 14.36
N CYS A 143 -4.40 -5.55 14.12
CA CYS A 143 -5.12 -6.81 14.03
C CYS A 143 -5.27 -7.42 15.43
N VAL A 144 -6.51 -7.47 15.92
CA VAL A 144 -6.85 -7.97 17.26
C VAL A 144 -7.77 -9.19 17.17
N PRO A 145 -7.70 -10.15 18.10
CA PRO A 145 -8.68 -11.21 18.24
C PRO A 145 -10.08 -10.61 18.39
N LEU A 146 -11.10 -11.32 17.89
CA LEU A 146 -12.50 -10.93 18.12
C LEU A 146 -12.85 -10.76 19.61
N SER A 147 -12.21 -11.54 20.49
CA SER A 147 -12.36 -11.42 21.95
C SER A 147 -11.87 -10.10 22.54
N ASP A 148 -11.02 -9.39 21.80
CA ASP A 148 -10.40 -8.14 22.23
C ASP A 148 -11.12 -6.92 21.61
N CYS A 149 -12.21 -7.16 20.87
CA CYS A 149 -13.11 -6.11 20.43
C CYS A 149 -13.88 -5.54 21.62
N GLY A 150 -14.18 -4.24 21.58
CA GLY A 150 -15.04 -3.62 22.57
C GLY A 150 -16.51 -3.90 22.33
N CYS A 151 -17.37 -3.03 22.84
CA CYS A 151 -18.80 -3.27 22.96
C CYS A 151 -19.61 -2.32 22.06
N ARG A 152 -20.91 -2.57 22.01
CA ARG A 152 -21.88 -1.68 21.37
C ARG A 152 -22.86 -1.15 22.43
N ASP A 153 -23.28 0.10 22.28
CA ASP A 153 -24.38 0.66 23.08
C ASP A 153 -25.75 0.22 22.55
N ASP A 154 -26.81 0.62 23.25
CA ASP A 154 -28.20 0.31 22.88
C ASP A 154 -28.62 0.93 21.53
N ASP A 155 -27.94 2.01 21.09
CA ASP A 155 -28.12 2.68 19.80
C ASP A 155 -27.26 2.05 18.68
N ASN A 156 -26.58 0.93 18.97
CA ASN A 156 -25.70 0.21 18.06
C ASN A 156 -24.46 1.01 17.61
N ASN A 157 -23.94 1.92 18.43
CA ASN A 157 -22.62 2.53 18.23
C ASN A 157 -21.54 1.65 18.81
N TYR A 158 -20.46 1.41 18.06
CA TYR A 158 -19.32 0.61 18.51
C TYR A 158 -18.27 1.45 19.26
N TYR A 159 -17.77 0.91 20.38
CA TYR A 159 -16.72 1.50 21.19
C TYR A 159 -15.60 0.49 21.40
N SER A 160 -14.37 0.85 21.02
CA SER A 160 -13.20 -0.01 21.23
C SER A 160 -12.80 -0.09 22.70
N VAL A 161 -12.22 -1.22 23.13
CA VAL A 161 -11.72 -1.45 24.51
C VAL A 161 -10.75 -0.35 24.99
N SER A 162 -9.98 0.24 24.08
CA SER A 162 -9.05 1.34 24.38
C SER A 162 -9.70 2.71 24.58
N SER A 163 -11.02 2.84 24.40
CA SER A 163 -11.71 4.11 24.65
C SER A 163 -11.85 4.34 26.15
N LEU A 164 -11.46 5.51 26.65
CA LEU A 164 -11.42 5.82 28.10
C LEU A 164 -12.79 5.84 28.79
N PHE A 165 -13.87 5.54 28.06
CA PHE A 165 -15.25 5.68 28.50
C PHE A 165 -16.06 4.38 28.42
N VAL A 166 -15.47 3.24 28.02
CA VAL A 166 -16.21 1.96 27.83
C VAL A 166 -17.07 1.60 29.05
N GLU A 167 -16.53 1.74 30.26
CA GLU A 167 -17.23 1.40 31.52
C GLU A 167 -18.37 2.38 31.88
N GLN A 168 -18.45 3.55 31.24
CA GLN A 168 -19.46 4.57 31.50
C GLN A 168 -20.60 4.58 30.47
N ILE A 169 -20.51 3.73 29.45
CA ILE A 169 -21.51 3.65 28.39
C ILE A 169 -22.62 2.70 28.82
N SER A 170 -23.84 3.22 28.92
CA SER A 170 -25.02 2.42 29.24
C SER A 170 -25.18 1.29 28.21
N GLY A 171 -25.34 0.05 28.69
CA GLY A 171 -25.49 -1.13 27.82
C GLY A 171 -24.17 -1.83 27.43
N CYS A 172 -23.03 -1.16 27.57
CA CYS A 172 -21.71 -1.76 27.32
C CYS A 172 -21.27 -2.62 28.51
N LYS A 173 -21.34 -3.95 28.37
CA LYS A 173 -20.65 -4.91 29.25
C LYS A 173 -19.50 -5.55 28.47
N ILE A 174 -18.30 -5.50 29.05
CA ILE A 174 -17.12 -6.24 28.60
C ILE A 174 -17.32 -7.72 28.91
#